data_AF-A0A1H1M5C6-F1
#
_entry.id   AF-A0A1H1M5C6-F1
#
_cell.length_a   1.000
_cell.length_b   1.000
_cell.length_c   1.000
_cell.angle_alpha   90.00
_cell.angle_beta   90.00
_cell.angle_gamma   90.00
#
_symmetry.space_group_name_H-M   'P 1'
#
loop_
_entity.id
_entity.type
_entity.pdbx_description
1 polymer ?
#
loop_
_entity_poly.entity_id
_entity_poly.type
_entity_poly.pdbx_seq_one_letter_code
_entity_poly.pdbx_strand_id
1 'polypeptide(L)'
;MPNQLSKTKRRQSLAEHSAVLAALATIARREKTTVMALLREAARETVRKRTVLPEQVNELRAVVRRLEPRMPAQFKTPAHLSRYKRAQREFDQVMLDLKLAAPAEVQDRNSLVRASQPLRLLNFAQAHASV
;
A
#
# COMPACT_ATOMS: atom_id res chain seq x y z
N MET A 1 29.95 6.09 11.27
CA MET A 1 28.88 5.83 10.27
C MET A 1 27.90 7.00 10.29
N PRO A 2 27.96 7.97 9.38
CA PRO A 2 27.03 9.08 9.39
C PRO A 2 25.68 8.60 8.86
N ASN A 3 24.64 8.64 9.71
CA ASN A 3 23.26 8.41 9.33
C ASN A 3 22.83 9.50 8.33
N GLN A 4 22.99 9.25 7.03
CA GLN A 4 22.44 10.08 5.96
C GLN A 4 20.91 10.00 6.04
N LEU A 5 20.32 10.92 6.79
CA LEU A 5 18.90 11.22 6.72
C LEU A 5 18.60 11.61 5.26
N SER A 6 17.66 10.91 4.61
CA SER A 6 17.36 11.17 3.21
C SER A 6 16.92 12.63 3.04
N LYS A 7 17.56 13.35 2.11
CA LYS A 7 17.31 14.78 1.81
C LYS A 7 15.84 15.09 1.45
N THR A 8 15.01 14.06 1.25
CA THR A 8 13.61 14.12 0.86
C THR A 8 12.62 13.98 2.02
N LYS A 9 13.07 13.67 3.25
CA LYS A 9 12.16 13.59 4.41
C LYS A 9 11.83 14.99 4.93
N ARG A 10 10.77 15.59 4.39
CA ARG A 10 10.15 16.79 4.99
C ARG A 10 9.48 16.36 6.30
N ARG A 11 10.07 16.75 7.42
CA ARG A 11 9.55 16.41 8.76
C ARG A 11 8.32 17.30 9.03
N GLN A 12 7.18 16.69 9.29
CA GLN A 12 6.01 17.37 9.83
C GLN A 12 6.09 17.32 11.35
N SER A 13 6.07 18.48 12.01
CA SER A 13 5.97 18.57 13.47
C SER A 13 4.50 18.59 13.88
N LEU A 14 4.18 17.79 14.88
CA LEU A 14 2.84 17.72 15.47
C LEU A 14 2.93 18.35 16.85
N ALA A 15 2.26 19.49 17.03
CA ALA A 15 2.14 20.17 18.30
C ALA A 15 0.82 19.70 18.93
N GLU A 16 0.93 19.06 20.09
CA GLU A 16 -0.24 18.54 20.82
C GLU A 16 -0.16 18.90 22.30
N HIS A 17 -1.31 18.91 22.94
CA HIS A 17 -1.42 19.20 24.36
C HIS A 17 -0.67 18.15 25.21
N SER A 18 0.02 18.60 26.27
CA SER A 18 0.86 17.74 27.12
C SER A 18 0.10 16.57 27.73
N ALA A 19 -1.15 16.78 28.15
CA ALA A 19 -2.03 15.73 28.68
C ALA A 19 -2.28 14.59 27.66
N VAL A 20 -2.45 14.94 26.38
CA VAL A 20 -2.67 13.95 25.31
C VAL A 20 -1.40 13.14 25.07
N LEU A 21 -0.23 13.80 25.06
CA LEU A 21 1.05 13.12 24.92
C LEU A 21 1.33 12.16 26.09
N ALA A 22 0.97 12.55 27.31
CA ALA A 22 1.10 11.69 28.49
C ALA A 22 0.17 10.46 28.42
N ALA A 23 -1.08 10.65 27.97
CA ALA A 23 -2.02 9.55 27.74
C ALA A 23 -1.50 8.58 26.66
N LEU A 24 -1.05 9.09 25.51
CA LEU A 24 -0.48 8.28 24.43
C LEU A 24 0.77 7.51 24.85
N ALA A 25 1.65 8.12 25.65
CA ALA A 25 2.82 7.43 26.19
C ALA A 25 2.44 6.28 27.12
N THR A 26 1.38 6.46 27.91
CA THR A 26 0.84 5.42 28.80
C THR A 26 0.28 4.24 28.01
N ILE A 27 -0.51 4.52 26.96
CA ILE A 27 -1.05 3.51 26.04
C ILE A 27 0.10 2.76 25.34
N ALA A 28 1.05 3.49 24.75
CA ALA A 28 2.17 2.92 24.01
C ALA A 28 2.98 1.95 24.89
N ARG A 29 3.20 2.29 26.16
CA ARG A 29 3.90 1.42 27.12
C ARG A 29 3.12 0.14 27.40
N ARG A 30 1.80 0.24 27.61
CA ARG A 30 0.94 -0.93 27.87
C ARG A 30 0.90 -1.89 26.68
N GLU A 31 0.87 -1.35 25.48
CA GLU A 31 0.80 -2.12 24.23
C GLU A 31 2.18 -2.52 23.68
N LYS A 32 3.28 -2.22 24.39
CA LYS A 32 4.66 -2.45 23.95
C LYS A 32 4.95 -1.89 22.55
N THR A 33 4.40 -0.72 22.26
CA THR A 33 4.55 0.00 21.00
C THR A 33 5.15 1.40 21.23
N THR A 34 5.23 2.21 20.19
CA THR A 34 5.74 3.59 20.28
C THR A 34 4.61 4.59 20.07
N VAL A 35 4.71 5.77 20.68
CA VAL A 35 3.75 6.88 20.44
C VAL A 35 3.63 7.18 18.95
N MET A 36 4.74 7.13 18.21
CA MET A 36 4.73 7.33 16.75
C MET A 36 3.98 6.23 15.99
N ALA A 37 3.95 5.00 16.49
CA ALA A 37 3.15 3.94 15.87
C ALA A 37 1.66 4.22 16.06
N LEU A 38 1.24 4.60 17.28
CA LEU A 38 -0.14 5.01 17.57
C LEU A 38 -0.58 6.20 16.72
N LEU A 39 0.27 7.23 16.59
CA LEU A 39 -0.03 8.38 15.74
C LEU A 39 -0.17 8.01 14.26
N ARG A 40 0.66 7.08 13.75
CA ARG A 40 0.54 6.57 12.38
C ARG A 40 -0.76 5.80 12.18
N GLU A 41 -1.14 5.00 13.16
CA GLU A 41 -2.40 4.26 13.15
C GLU A 41 -3.60 5.22 13.17
N ALA A 42 -3.61 6.19 14.08
CA ALA A 42 -4.65 7.22 14.16
C ALA A 42 -4.78 8.02 12.86
N ALA A 43 -3.65 8.35 12.20
CA ALA A 43 -3.66 9.00 10.90
C ALA A 43 -4.31 8.12 9.81
N ARG A 44 -3.95 6.83 9.73
CA ARG A 44 -4.57 5.88 8.80
C ARG A 44 -6.06 5.72 9.07
N GLU A 45 -6.44 5.65 10.34
CA GLU A 45 -7.83 5.54 10.76
C GLU A 45 -8.64 6.78 10.39
N THR A 46 -8.05 7.97 10.51
CA THR A 46 -8.69 9.22 10.08
C THR A 46 -8.97 9.22 8.58
N VAL A 47 -8.03 8.72 7.77
CA VAL A 47 -8.25 8.55 6.33
C VAL A 47 -9.39 7.55 6.07
N ARG A 48 -9.35 6.37 6.70
CA ARG A 48 -10.41 5.34 6.55
C ARG A 48 -11.81 5.82 6.94
N LYS A 49 -11.92 6.70 7.95
CA LYS A 49 -13.21 7.30 8.35
C LYS A 49 -13.76 8.26 7.30
N ARG A 50 -12.89 8.93 6.54
CA ARG A 50 -13.26 9.87 5.48
C ARG A 50 -13.54 9.18 4.14
N THR A 51 -13.16 7.91 3.98
CA THR A 51 -13.47 7.12 2.76
C THR A 51 -14.91 6.59 2.70
N VAL A 52 -15.83 7.09 3.52
CA VAL A 52 -17.27 6.71 3.46
C VAL A 52 -17.98 7.41 2.30
N LEU A 53 -17.58 8.64 1.97
CA LEU A 53 -18.15 9.40 0.86
C LEU A 53 -17.37 9.12 -0.43
N PRO A 54 -18.04 8.69 -1.53
CA PRO A 54 -17.37 8.29 -2.76
C PRO A 54 -16.59 9.44 -3.43
N GLU A 55 -17.05 10.67 -3.28
CA GLU A 55 -16.36 11.87 -3.78
C GLU A 55 -15.00 12.07 -3.10
N GLN A 56 -14.96 11.96 -1.77
CA GLN A 56 -13.73 12.09 -0.98
C GLN A 56 -12.75 10.95 -1.28
N VAL A 57 -13.25 9.74 -1.55
CA VAL A 57 -12.41 8.61 -1.98
C VAL A 57 -11.71 8.93 -3.28
N ASN A 58 -12.40 9.51 -4.26
CA ASN A 58 -11.82 9.85 -5.56
C ASN A 58 -10.74 10.93 -5.45
N GLU A 59 -10.98 11.96 -4.65
CA GLU A 59 -9.98 13.02 -4.39
C GLU A 59 -8.72 12.46 -3.70
N LEU A 60 -8.91 11.68 -2.63
CA LEU A 60 -7.81 11.06 -1.89
C LEU A 60 -7.04 10.08 -2.77
N ARG A 61 -7.74 9.27 -3.56
CA ARG A 61 -7.15 8.37 -4.55
C ARG A 61 -6.32 9.13 -5.57
N ALA A 62 -6.80 10.27 -6.07
CA ALA A 62 -6.04 11.10 -7.00
C ALA A 62 -4.75 11.66 -6.38
N VAL A 63 -4.79 12.11 -5.12
CA VAL A 63 -3.61 12.59 -4.40
C VAL A 63 -2.60 11.47 -4.16
N VAL A 64 -3.06 10.31 -3.68
CA VAL A 64 -2.18 9.17 -3.36
C VAL A 64 -1.57 8.58 -4.62
N ARG A 65 -2.31 8.49 -5.74
CA ARG A 65 -1.79 8.01 -7.03
C ARG A 65 -0.64 8.84 -7.58
N ARG A 66 -0.52 10.13 -7.23
CA ARG A 66 0.65 10.95 -7.62
C ARG A 66 1.96 10.43 -7.01
N LEU A 67 1.88 9.68 -5.92
CA LEU A 67 3.01 9.05 -5.23
C LEU A 67 3.26 7.61 -5.68
N GLU A 68 2.54 7.12 -6.70
CA GLU A 68 2.72 5.77 -7.22
C GLU A 68 4.15 5.57 -7.76
N PRO A 69 4.80 4.43 -7.47
CA PRO A 69 6.10 4.10 -8.04
C PRO A 69 6.05 4.16 -9.57
N ARG A 70 6.86 5.04 -10.16
CA ARG A 70 6.92 5.20 -11.62
C ARG A 70 7.71 4.07 -12.24
N MET A 71 7.13 3.42 -13.24
CA MET A 71 7.82 2.40 -14.03
C MET A 71 8.93 3.07 -14.87
N PRO A 72 10.21 2.68 -14.70
CA PRO A 72 11.26 3.15 -15.59
C PRO A 72 11.10 2.53 -16.99
N ALA A 73 11.54 3.26 -18.02
CA ALA A 73 11.48 2.79 -19.40
C ALA A 73 12.27 1.49 -19.63
N GLN A 74 13.36 1.30 -18.88
CA GLN A 74 14.19 0.10 -18.94
C GLN A 74 14.70 -0.25 -17.55
N PHE A 75 14.71 -1.55 -17.23
CA PHE A 75 15.36 -2.07 -16.04
C PHE A 75 16.77 -2.54 -16.39
N LYS A 76 17.77 -1.78 -15.95
CA LYS A 76 19.19 -2.11 -16.21
C LYS A 76 19.66 -3.40 -15.52
N THR A 77 19.03 -3.77 -14.40
CA THR A 77 19.40 -4.96 -13.62
C THR A 77 18.16 -5.62 -13.01
N PRO A 78 18.21 -6.94 -12.73
CA PRO A 78 17.17 -7.64 -11.97
C PRO A 78 16.92 -7.06 -10.58
N ALA A 79 17.97 -6.50 -9.94
CA ALA A 79 17.85 -5.81 -8.66
C ALA A 79 16.98 -4.56 -8.75
N HIS A 80 17.05 -3.80 -9.85
CA HIS A 80 16.19 -2.63 -10.07
C HIS A 80 14.73 -3.03 -10.24
N LEU A 81 14.46 -4.11 -10.99
CA LEU A 81 13.12 -4.66 -11.13
C LEU A 81 12.56 -5.10 -9.76
N SER A 82 13.36 -5.79 -8.97
CA SER A 82 12.98 -6.27 -7.64
C SER A 82 12.62 -5.12 -6.69
N ARG A 83 13.43 -4.06 -6.67
CA ARG A 83 13.15 -2.85 -5.88
C ARG A 83 11.87 -2.14 -6.32
N TYR A 84 11.66 -2.01 -7.63
CA TYR A 84 10.44 -1.43 -8.18
C TYR A 84 9.20 -2.25 -7.80
N LYS A 85 9.24 -3.58 -7.99
CA LYS A 85 8.13 -4.48 -7.63
C LYS A 85 7.83 -4.47 -6.14
N ARG A 86 8.86 -4.37 -5.30
CA ARG A 86 8.69 -4.18 -3.85
C ARG A 86 7.96 -2.87 -3.53
N ALA A 87 8.42 -1.76 -4.08
CA ALA A 87 7.78 -0.45 -3.88
C ALA A 87 6.33 -0.46 -4.38
N GLN A 88 6.06 -1.13 -5.51
CA GLN A 88 4.71 -1.29 -6.04
C GLN A 88 3.79 -2.07 -5.08
N ARG A 89 4.27 -3.19 -4.51
CA ARG A 89 3.52 -3.97 -3.51
C ARG A 89 3.27 -3.19 -2.23
N GLU A 90 4.28 -2.47 -1.73
CA GLU A 90 4.15 -1.61 -0.54
C GLU A 90 3.11 -0.51 -0.77
N PHE A 91 3.07 0.07 -1.98
CA PHE A 91 2.05 1.05 -2.37
C PHE A 91 0.64 0.43 -2.43
N ASP A 92 0.50 -0.75 -3.02
CA ASP A 92 -0.79 -1.46 -3.13
C ASP A 92 -1.35 -1.85 -1.77
N GLN A 93 -0.49 -2.31 -0.87
CA GLN A 93 -0.88 -2.60 0.49
C GLN A 93 -1.42 -1.34 1.19
N VAL A 94 -0.78 -0.18 1.01
CA VAL A 94 -1.28 1.10 1.56
C VAL A 94 -2.63 1.47 0.95
N MET A 95 -2.83 1.30 -0.36
CA MET A 95 -4.10 1.57 -1.02
C MET A 95 -5.25 0.72 -0.47
N LEU A 96 -4.98 -0.56 -0.19
CA LEU A 96 -5.94 -1.49 0.42
C LEU A 96 -6.19 -1.16 1.89
N ASP A 97 -5.13 -0.93 2.67
CA ASP A 97 -5.21 -0.57 4.10
C ASP A 97 -6.05 0.69 4.34
N LEU A 98 -5.98 1.65 3.41
CA LEU A 98 -6.72 2.92 3.45
C LEU A 98 -8.11 2.83 2.83
N LYS A 99 -8.54 1.66 2.32
CA LYS A 99 -9.80 1.45 1.59
C LYS A 99 -9.96 2.37 0.37
N LEU A 100 -8.85 2.76 -0.26
CA LEU A 100 -8.83 3.62 -1.45
C LEU A 100 -8.88 2.82 -2.75
N ALA A 101 -8.60 1.51 -2.71
CA ALA A 101 -8.72 0.59 -3.82
C ALA A 101 -9.51 -0.66 -3.42
N ALA A 102 -10.26 -1.22 -4.35
CA ALA A 102 -10.86 -2.53 -4.15
C ALA A 102 -9.82 -3.63 -4.43
N PRO A 103 -9.89 -4.80 -3.76
CA PRO A 103 -9.00 -5.93 -4.05
C PRO A 103 -9.02 -6.33 -5.52
N ALA A 104 -10.18 -6.26 -6.17
CA ALA A 104 -10.36 -6.53 -7.60
C ALA A 104 -9.54 -5.57 -8.48
N GLU A 105 -9.51 -4.27 -8.17
CA GLU A 105 -8.75 -3.27 -8.93
C GLU A 105 -7.23 -3.56 -8.88
N VAL A 106 -6.72 -4.02 -7.73
CA VAL A 106 -5.31 -4.39 -7.55
C VAL A 106 -5.00 -5.69 -8.29
N GLN A 107 -5.92 -6.66 -8.26
CA GLN A 107 -5.78 -7.92 -8.98
C GLN A 107 -5.77 -7.71 -10.50
N ASP A 108 -6.71 -6.93 -11.03
CA ASP A 108 -6.81 -6.62 -12.46
C ASP A 108 -5.54 -5.96 -12.99
N ARG A 109 -4.95 -5.05 -12.21
CA ARG A 109 -3.70 -4.39 -12.58
C ARG A 109 -2.49 -5.31 -12.56
N ASN A 110 -2.50 -6.32 -11.70
CA ASN A 110 -1.42 -7.30 -11.58
C ASN A 110 -1.60 -8.49 -12.53
N SER A 111 -2.78 -8.65 -13.14
CA SER A 111 -3.06 -9.72 -14.11
C SER A 111 -2.54 -9.36 -15.50
N LEU A 112 -1.86 -10.31 -16.14
CA LEU A 112 -1.55 -10.24 -17.58
C LEU A 112 -2.75 -10.66 -18.44
N VAL A 113 -3.72 -11.37 -17.85
CA VAL A 113 -4.91 -11.89 -18.52
C VAL A 113 -6.09 -10.99 -18.17
N ARG A 114 -6.73 -10.40 -19.18
CA ARG A 114 -7.99 -9.67 -18.96
C ARG A 114 -9.05 -10.65 -18.50
N ALA A 115 -9.87 -10.25 -17.51
CA ALA A 115 -10.88 -11.09 -16.88
C ALA A 115 -11.93 -11.71 -17.84
N SER A 116 -11.96 -11.32 -19.12
CA SER A 116 -12.90 -11.82 -20.12
C SER A 116 -12.40 -13.03 -20.93
N GLN A 117 -11.20 -13.56 -20.70
CA GLN A 117 -10.74 -14.74 -21.43
C GLN A 117 -11.21 -16.03 -20.73
N PRO A 118 -12.04 -16.85 -21.39
CA PRO A 118 -12.39 -18.17 -20.86
C PRO A 118 -11.12 -19.00 -20.76
N LEU A 119 -10.80 -19.43 -19.53
CA LEU A 119 -9.68 -20.33 -19.26
C LEU A 119 -9.92 -21.64 -20.01
N ARG A 120 -9.11 -21.91 -21.04
CA ARG A 120 -9.09 -23.22 -21.70
C ARG A 120 -8.34 -24.20 -20.80
N LEU A 121 -9.09 -24.94 -19.99
CA LEU A 121 -8.56 -26.10 -19.29
C LEU A 121 -8.25 -27.18 -20.34
N LEU A 122 -6.97 -27.48 -20.53
CA LEU A 122 -6.56 -28.65 -21.31
C LEU A 122 -6.89 -29.88 -20.47
N ASN A 123 -7.96 -30.59 -20.83
CA ASN A 123 -8.30 -31.87 -20.22
C ASN A 123 -7.30 -32.93 -20.70
N PHE A 124 -6.25 -33.18 -19.92
CA PHE A 124 -5.27 -34.23 -20.17
C PHE A 124 -5.83 -35.66 -20.07
N ALA A 125 -7.07 -35.82 -19.60
CA ALA A 125 -7.70 -37.13 -19.41
C ALA A 125 -8.07 -37.85 -20.71
N GLN A 126 -8.14 -37.15 -21.86
CA GLN A 126 -8.54 -37.76 -23.14
C GLN A 126 -7.36 -38.25 -24.00
N ALA A 127 -6.11 -37.91 -23.66
CA ALA A 127 -4.94 -38.29 -24.47
C ALA A 127 -4.35 -39.67 -24.11
N HIS A 128 -4.75 -40.26 -22.97
CA HIS A 128 -4.22 -41.55 -22.48
C HIS A 128 -5.24 -42.71 -22.57
N ALA A 129 -6.41 -42.48 -23.17
CA ALA A 129 -7.43 -43.49 -23.39
C ALA A 129 -7.53 -43.85 -24.89
N SER A 130 -6.43 -44.33 -25.45
CA SER A 130 -6.45 -45.11 -26.70
C SER A 130 -5.53 -46.30 -26.49
N VAL A 131 -6.15 -47.38 -26.01
CA VAL A 131 -5.69 -48.77 -26.18
C VAL A 131 -5.78 -49.12 -27.66
#